data_AF-A0A179BWN2-F1
#
_entry.id   AF-A0A179BWN2-F1
#
_cell.length_a   1.000
_cell.length_b   1.000
_cell.length_c   1.000
_cell.angle_alpha   90.00
_cell.angle_beta   90.00
_cell.angle_gamma   90.00
#
_symmetry.space_group_name_H-M   'P 1'
#
loop_
_entity.id
_entity.type
_entity.pdbx_description
1 polymer ?
#
loop_
_entity_poly.entity_id
_entity_poly.type
_entity_poly.pdbx_seq_one_letter_code
_entity_poly.pdbx_strand_id
1 'polypeptide(L)'
;MADGAYDGTPSRDLLATRFGEIVEVIIPPPKTAVASPQSVPVPSVRDRHIAEIQTKGRMAWQKSTGYNKRSRAETQMGRWKAVTGPKLKARHFDNQKTEAKIGVRVLNRMTEFGRPKFERVA
;
A
#
# COMPACT_ATOMS: atom_id res chain seq x y z
N MET A 1 -5.79 -1.46 -11.47
CA MET A 1 -4.50 -1.16 -10.82
C MET A 1 -3.43 -1.13 -11.90
N ALA A 2 -2.79 0.02 -12.09
CA ALA A 2 -1.77 0.26 -13.11
C ALA A 2 -0.34 0.17 -12.56
N ASP A 3 -0.16 -0.07 -11.26
CA ASP A 3 1.14 -0.03 -10.58
C ASP A 3 2.18 -0.98 -11.19
N GLY A 4 1.73 -2.12 -11.74
CA GLY A 4 2.62 -3.05 -12.43
C GLY A 4 3.28 -2.48 -13.68
N ALA A 5 2.77 -1.37 -14.24
CA ALA A 5 3.42 -0.65 -15.33
C ALA A 5 4.77 -0.05 -14.91
N TYR A 6 4.98 0.20 -13.62
CA TYR A 6 6.25 0.68 -13.09
C TYR A 6 7.26 -0.44 -12.80
N ASP A 7 6.91 -1.72 -13.05
CA ASP A 7 7.79 -2.89 -12.84
C ASP A 7 8.91 -3.02 -13.89
N GLY A 8 9.12 -2.00 -14.73
CA GLY A 8 10.15 -2.00 -15.76
C GLY A 8 11.57 -1.81 -15.21
N THR A 9 12.56 -2.28 -15.97
CA THR A 9 13.99 -2.05 -15.71
C THR A 9 14.33 -0.57 -15.53
N PRO A 10 13.86 0.37 -16.39
CA PRO A 10 14.20 1.79 -16.22
C PRO A 10 13.77 2.37 -14.87
N SER A 11 12.57 2.01 -14.39
CA SER A 11 12.07 2.47 -13.09
C SER A 11 12.92 1.92 -11.93
N ARG A 12 13.33 0.65 -12.03
CA ARG A 12 14.16 0.02 -11.00
C ARG A 12 15.57 0.58 -10.96
N ASP A 13 16.20 0.77 -12.12
CA ASP A 13 17.54 1.34 -12.22
C ASP A 13 17.56 2.78 -11.70
N LEU A 14 16.53 3.56 -12.00
CA LEU A 14 16.35 4.91 -11.45
C LEU A 14 16.25 4.90 -9.92
N LEU A 15 15.45 3.98 -9.35
CA LEU A 15 15.30 3.86 -7.90
C LEU A 15 16.60 3.41 -7.24
N ALA A 16 17.29 2.43 -7.83
CA ALA A 16 18.59 1.95 -7.35
C ALA A 16 19.65 3.05 -7.41
N THR A 17 19.70 3.82 -8.49
CA THR A 17 20.66 4.94 -8.65
C THR A 17 20.40 6.04 -7.63
N ARG A 18 19.13 6.38 -7.40
CA ARG A 18 18.77 7.53 -6.56
C ARG A 18 18.82 7.20 -5.07
N PHE A 19 18.49 5.97 -4.69
CA PHE A 19 18.28 5.60 -3.28
C PHE A 19 19.12 4.43 -2.83
N GLY A 20 19.83 3.73 -3.73
CA GLY A 20 20.60 2.54 -3.39
C GLY A 20 19.76 1.52 -2.63
N GLU A 21 20.33 0.98 -1.56
CA GLU A 21 19.69 0.01 -0.67
C GLU A 21 18.89 0.66 0.47
N ILE A 22 18.80 2.00 0.51
CA ILE A 22 18.10 2.74 1.57
C ILE A 22 16.59 2.49 1.52
N VAL A 23 16.05 2.17 0.33
CA VAL A 23 14.63 1.94 0.11
C VAL A 23 14.38 0.53 -0.43
N GLU A 24 13.37 -0.12 0.12
CA GLU A 24 12.87 -1.38 -0.42
C GLU A 24 11.90 -1.11 -1.58
N VAL A 25 12.18 -1.68 -2.75
CA VAL A 25 11.36 -1.48 -3.96
C VAL A 25 10.26 -2.54 -4.06
N ILE A 26 9.09 -2.23 -3.51
CA ILE A 26 7.90 -3.10 -3.57
C ILE A 26 6.98 -2.63 -4.70
N ILE A 27 7.28 -3.10 -5.92
CA ILE A 27 6.43 -2.90 -7.10
C ILE A 27 5.85 -4.25 -7.50
N PRO A 28 4.52 -4.39 -7.67
CA PRO A 28 3.89 -5.66 -8.00
C PRO A 28 4.16 -6.04 -9.46
N PRO A 29 4.88 -7.14 -9.73
CA PRO A 29 5.11 -7.57 -11.10
C PRO A 29 3.80 -7.78 -11.87
N PRO A 30 3.71 -7.41 -13.16
CA PRO A 30 2.53 -7.69 -13.97
C PRO A 30 2.28 -9.20 -14.05
N LYS A 31 1.05 -9.61 -14.37
CA LYS A 31 0.72 -11.05 -14.47
C LYS A 31 1.58 -11.80 -15.50
N THR A 32 2.06 -11.09 -16.51
CA THR A 32 2.91 -11.60 -17.59
C THR A 32 4.41 -11.47 -17.29
N ALA A 33 4.78 -11.11 -16.05
CA ALA A 33 6.19 -10.96 -15.68
C ALA A 33 6.93 -12.30 -15.75
N VAL A 34 8.06 -12.30 -16.46
CA VAL A 34 9.00 -13.43 -16.53
C VAL A 34 10.28 -13.11 -15.78
N ALA A 35 10.91 -14.15 -15.22
CA ALA A 35 12.19 -14.03 -14.54
C ALA A 35 13.30 -13.62 -15.54
N SER A 36 14.31 -12.91 -15.05
CA SER A 36 15.47 -12.55 -15.84
C SER A 36 16.33 -13.79 -16.17
N PRO A 37 17.17 -13.75 -17.22
CA PRO A 37 18.13 -14.81 -17.50
C PRO A 37 19.09 -15.11 -16.33
N GLN A 38 19.37 -14.12 -15.49
CA GLN A 38 20.26 -14.22 -14.33
C GLN A 38 19.55 -14.64 -13.04
N SER A 39 18.24 -14.93 -13.10
CA SER A 39 17.42 -15.26 -11.92
C SER A 39 17.90 -16.46 -11.12
N VAL A 40 18.62 -17.41 -11.75
CA VAL A 40 19.22 -18.57 -11.07
C VAL A 40 20.55 -18.21 -10.42
N PRO A 41 21.58 -17.69 -11.13
CA PRO A 41 22.89 -17.43 -10.53
C PRO A 41 22.88 -16.23 -9.57
N VAL A 42 22.18 -15.14 -9.90
CA VAL A 42 22.15 -13.91 -9.10
C VAL A 42 20.75 -13.27 -9.22
N PRO A 43 19.75 -13.73 -8.45
CA PRO A 43 18.40 -13.21 -8.54
C PRO A 43 18.33 -11.75 -8.12
N SER A 44 17.74 -10.91 -8.98
CA SER A 44 17.36 -9.56 -8.61
C SER A 44 16.20 -9.55 -7.61
N VAL A 45 15.94 -8.42 -6.94
CA VAL A 45 14.73 -8.25 -6.11
C VAL A 45 13.45 -8.54 -6.90
N ARG A 46 13.42 -8.15 -8.18
CA ARG A 46 12.31 -8.46 -9.10
C ARG A 46 12.11 -9.96 -9.26
N ASP A 47 13.18 -10.69 -9.50
CA ASP A 47 13.13 -12.14 -9.72
C ASP A 47 12.63 -12.86 -8.48
N ARG A 48 13.06 -12.42 -7.29
CA ARG A 48 12.54 -12.93 -6.01
C ARG A 48 11.04 -12.69 -5.87
N HIS A 49 10.55 -11.49 -6.18
CA HIS A 49 9.11 -11.21 -6.15
C HIS A 49 8.32 -12.08 -7.14
N ILE A 50 8.84 -12.31 -8.36
CA ILE A 50 8.19 -13.17 -9.34
C ILE A 50 8.12 -14.61 -8.82
N ALA A 51 9.24 -15.16 -8.33
CA ALA A 51 9.29 -16.51 -7.78
C ALA A 51 8.38 -16.69 -6.56
N GLU A 52 8.33 -15.70 -5.66
CA GLU A 52 7.42 -15.72 -4.51
C GLU A 52 5.95 -15.71 -4.92
N ILE A 53 5.59 -14.89 -5.92
CA ILE A 53 4.22 -14.86 -6.45
C ILE A 53 3.85 -16.19 -7.09
N GLN A 54 4.76 -16.82 -7.83
CA GLN A 54 4.54 -18.14 -8.43
C GLN A 54 4.36 -19.22 -7.36
N THR A 55 5.14 -19.16 -6.27
CA THR A 55 5.15 -20.20 -5.22
C THR A 55 3.99 -20.04 -4.23
N LYS A 56 3.73 -18.80 -3.78
CA LYS A 56 2.81 -18.52 -2.66
C LYS A 56 1.51 -17.83 -3.11
N GLY A 57 1.44 -17.41 -4.38
CA GLY A 57 0.34 -16.63 -4.91
C GLY A 57 0.47 -15.13 -4.63
N ARG A 58 -0.15 -14.32 -5.50
CA ARG A 58 -0.06 -12.85 -5.47
C ARG A 58 -0.58 -12.24 -4.17
N MET A 59 -1.67 -12.78 -3.61
CA MET A 59 -2.27 -12.26 -2.37
C MET A 59 -1.36 -12.48 -1.16
N ALA A 60 -0.70 -13.64 -1.08
CA ALA A 60 0.25 -13.92 0.00
C ALA A 60 1.49 -13.01 -0.11
N TRP A 61 2.01 -12.83 -1.33
CA TRP A 61 3.11 -11.90 -1.61
C TRP A 61 2.76 -10.45 -1.22
N GLN A 62 1.56 -9.96 -1.56
CA GLN A 62 1.12 -8.61 -1.16
C GLN A 62 1.04 -8.44 0.36
N LYS A 63 0.68 -9.51 1.08
CA LYS A 63 0.62 -9.51 2.54
C LYS A 63 2.02 -9.52 3.15
N SER A 64 2.94 -10.36 2.66
CA SER A 64 4.31 -10.47 3.19
C SER A 64 5.14 -9.21 2.95
N THR A 65 5.06 -8.65 1.75
CA THR A 65 5.74 -7.38 1.39
C THR A 65 5.07 -6.16 2.00
N GLY A 66 3.83 -6.28 2.48
CA GLY A 66 3.08 -5.13 2.97
C GLY A 66 2.67 -4.15 1.87
N TYR A 67 2.63 -4.57 0.60
CA TYR A 67 2.14 -3.77 -0.53
C TYR A 67 0.78 -3.10 -0.23
N ASN A 68 -0.10 -3.80 0.49
CA ASN A 68 -1.43 -3.30 0.83
C ASN A 68 -1.46 -2.15 1.86
N LYS A 69 -0.32 -1.72 2.43
CA LYS A 69 -0.24 -0.59 3.38
C LYS A 69 -0.86 0.69 2.81
N ARG A 70 -0.59 1.01 1.53
CA ARG A 70 -1.17 2.19 0.85
C ARG A 70 -2.70 2.13 0.80
N SER A 71 -3.25 1.01 0.33
CA SER A 71 -4.71 0.84 0.24
C SER A 71 -5.40 0.98 1.60
N ARG A 72 -4.75 0.55 2.70
CA ARG A 72 -5.26 0.72 4.06
C ARG A 72 -5.30 2.19 4.48
N ALA A 73 -4.25 2.95 4.17
CA ALA A 73 -4.21 4.39 4.45
C ALA A 73 -5.27 5.15 3.63
N GLU A 74 -5.41 4.82 2.34
CA GLU A 74 -6.45 5.38 1.46
C GLU A 74 -7.85 5.07 1.99
N THR A 75 -8.10 3.83 2.42
CA THR A 75 -9.38 3.42 3.04
C THR A 75 -9.66 4.21 4.31
N GLN A 76 -8.66 4.39 5.17
CA GLN A 76 -8.80 5.17 6.41
C GLN A 76 -9.10 6.66 6.10
N MET A 77 -8.47 7.22 5.07
CA MET A 77 -8.77 8.57 4.59
C MET A 77 -10.17 8.67 3.96
N GLY A 78 -10.62 7.64 3.25
CA GLY A 78 -12.00 7.55 2.76
C GLY A 78 -13.01 7.58 3.91
N ARG A 79 -12.77 6.79 4.96
CA ARG A 79 -13.57 6.81 6.19
C ARG A 79 -13.55 8.18 6.87
N TRP A 80 -12.39 8.82 6.97
CA TRP A 80 -12.29 10.19 7.48
C TRP A 80 -13.24 11.12 6.74
N LYS A 81 -13.17 11.14 5.40
CA LYS A 81 -13.99 12.02 4.58
C LYS A 81 -15.48 11.72 4.68
N ALA A 82 -15.85 10.44 4.82
CA ALA A 82 -17.23 10.02 4.98
C ALA A 82 -17.84 10.45 6.32
N VAL A 83 -17.07 10.40 7.42
CA VAL A 83 -17.57 10.68 8.77
C VAL A 83 -17.40 12.16 9.15
N THR A 84 -16.22 12.73 8.92
CA THR A 84 -15.87 14.10 9.32
C THR A 84 -16.20 15.13 8.24
N GLY A 85 -16.13 14.71 6.98
CA GLY A 85 -16.30 15.55 5.80
C GLY A 85 -15.02 15.71 4.98
N PRO A 86 -15.14 16.20 3.73
CA PRO A 86 -14.02 16.26 2.78
C PRO A 86 -13.03 17.41 3.05
N LYS A 87 -13.36 18.35 3.96
CA LYS A 87 -12.57 19.55 4.26
C LYS A 87 -12.50 19.80 5.76
N LEU A 88 -11.43 20.43 6.20
CA LEU A 88 -11.31 20.98 7.55
C LEU A 88 -12.12 22.29 7.63
N LYS A 89 -12.76 22.53 8.77
CA LYS A 89 -13.61 23.71 9.01
C LYS A 89 -12.81 24.88 9.61
N ALA A 90 -11.73 24.58 10.33
CA ALA A 90 -10.88 25.61 10.93
C ALA A 90 -10.13 26.44 9.87
N ARG A 91 -10.06 27.75 10.09
CA ARG A 91 -9.38 28.70 9.19
C ARG A 91 -7.89 28.89 9.48
N HIS A 92 -7.47 28.69 10.73
CA HIS A 92 -6.08 28.82 11.15
C HIS A 92 -5.39 27.46 11.21
N PHE A 93 -4.12 27.40 10.79
CA PHE A 93 -3.37 26.14 10.66
C PHE A 93 -3.25 25.37 11.98
N ASP A 94 -3.00 26.04 13.11
CA ASP A 94 -2.92 25.37 14.40
C ASP A 94 -4.27 24.80 14.86
N ASN A 95 -5.36 25.48 14.50
CA ASN A 95 -6.71 24.98 14.73
C ASN A 95 -7.03 23.81 13.78
N GLN A 96 -6.54 23.82 12.53
CA GLN A 96 -6.65 22.69 11.60
C GLN A 96 -5.90 21.45 12.10
N LYS A 97 -4.70 21.62 12.67
CA LYS A 97 -3.97 20.51 13.32
C LYS A 97 -4.76 19.94 14.49
N THR A 98 -5.37 20.82 15.28
CA THR A 98 -6.19 20.43 16.44
C THR A 98 -7.45 19.69 16.00
N GLU A 99 -8.16 20.21 15.00
CA GLU A 99 -9.32 19.58 14.36
C GLU A 99 -8.95 18.19 13.82
N ALA A 100 -7.82 18.07 13.12
CA ALA A 100 -7.32 16.79 12.62
C ALA A 100 -7.06 15.78 13.75
N LYS A 101 -6.37 16.21 14.83
CA LYS A 101 -6.11 15.35 16.00
C LYS A 101 -7.40 14.89 16.67
N ILE A 102 -8.37 15.78 16.83
CA ILE A 102 -9.68 15.45 17.41
C ILE A 102 -10.41 14.43 16.53
N GLY A 103 -10.49 14.66 15.22
CA GLY A 103 -11.15 13.73 14.31
C GLY A 103 -10.50 12.34 14.32
N VAL A 104 -9.17 12.25 14.45
CA VAL A 104 -8.47 10.95 14.56
C VAL A 104 -8.89 10.24 15.84
N ARG A 105 -8.94 10.95 16.98
CA ARG A 105 -9.38 10.40 18.26
C ARG A 105 -10.82 9.89 18.18
N VAL A 106 -11.72 10.65 17.57
CA VAL A 106 -13.13 10.25 17.37
C VAL A 106 -13.21 8.97 16.52
N LEU A 107 -12.52 8.91 15.39
CA LEU A 107 -12.52 7.72 14.52
C LEU A 107 -11.92 6.48 15.21
N ASN A 108 -10.87 6.67 16.01
CA ASN A 108 -10.29 5.59 16.80
C ASN A 108 -11.28 5.08 17.86
N ARG A 109 -11.92 5.98 18.60
CA ARG A 109 -12.96 5.64 19.57
C ARG A 109 -14.14 4.90 18.93
N MET A 110 -14.57 5.34 17.75
CA MET A 110 -15.58 4.60 16.96
C MET A 110 -15.14 3.19 16.58
N THR A 111 -13.84 2.98 16.36
CA THR A 111 -13.30 1.65 16.01
C THR A 111 -13.31 0.71 17.21
N GLU A 112 -13.11 1.23 18.43
CA GLU A 112 -13.16 0.47 19.68
C GLU A 112 -14.55 -0.13 19.96
N PHE A 113 -15.62 0.53 19.51
CA PHE A 113 -16.98 -0.01 19.60
C PHE A 113 -17.24 -1.23 18.68
N GLY A 114 -16.24 -1.62 17.88
CA GLY A 114 -16.33 -2.76 16.97
C GLY A 114 -16.90 -2.40 15.61
N ARG A 115 -17.07 -3.43 14.78
CA ARG A 115 -17.65 -3.31 13.44
C ARG A 115 -18.94 -4.13 13.39
N PRO A 116 -19.99 -3.67 12.68
CA PRO A 116 -21.16 -4.49 12.44
C PRO A 116 -20.75 -5.78 11.74
N LYS A 117 -21.27 -6.92 12.20
CA LYS A 117 -21.15 -8.19 11.49
C LYS A 117 -22.23 -8.22 10.43
N PHE A 118 -21.83 -8.31 9.17
CA PHE A 118 -22.74 -8.49 8.05
C PHE A 118 -22.70 -9.95 7.63
N GLU A 119 -23.85 -10.62 7.69
CA GLU A 119 -24.01 -11.98 7.21
C GLU A 119 -24.81 -11.96 5.91
N ARG A 120 -24.38 -12.76 4.93
CA ARG A 120 -25.09 -12.87 3.67
C ARG A 120 -26.23 -13.88 3.86
N VAL A 121 -27.47 -13.40 3.83
CA VAL A 121 -28.64 -14.28 3.85
C VAL A 121 -28.77 -14.94 2.48
N ALA A 122 -29.08 -16.24 2.46
CA ALA A 122 -29.23 -17.07 1.26
C ALA A 122 -30.54 -16.76 0.52
#